data_AF-A0A1K1LGD6-F1
#
_entry.id   AF-A0A1K1LGD6-F1
#
_cell.length_a   1.000
_cell.length_b   1.000
_cell.length_c   1.000
_cell.angle_alpha   90.00
_cell.angle_beta   90.00
_cell.angle_gamma   90.00
#
_symmetry.space_group_name_H-M   'P 1'
#
loop_
_entity.id
_entity.type
_entity.pdbx_description
1 polymer ?
#
loop_
_entity_poly.entity_id
_entity_poly.type
_entity_poly.pdbx_seq_one_letter_code
_entity_poly.pdbx_strand_id
1 'polypeptide(L)'
;MHCHKDVLLPAGRLFFMPPGTAGKDFCRIWPGRRRPRGLPGQGDAMEHTTLVDAVVTAEWEMFSNVRNVGGKASCQMDPGTFRIMRSSQMDNWDDELLGSYLEDLLNARLEGRNLVTEKYARMMESTFPEEYARLAGSLPPLDPEAAARVDDIVAAHVAWKEDLDSRFPSLADRGRPLRSRDDRPGRVSMESYLRAELRTYSPRTIALYHRATMERLRKGESEAEQNLLHQVRQYGFGDIESAEKHFSARR
;
A
#
# COMPACT_ATOMS: atom_id res chain seq x y z
N MET A 1 5.18 -45.78 5.48
CA MET A 1 5.46 -46.00 6.92
C MET A 1 5.48 -44.64 7.61
N HIS A 2 4.88 -44.58 8.79
CA HIS A 2 4.41 -43.39 9.52
C HIS A 2 5.51 -42.39 9.94
N CYS A 3 5.16 -41.11 10.01
CA CYS A 3 5.30 -40.35 11.27
C CYS A 3 4.36 -39.13 11.34
N HIS A 4 3.75 -38.98 12.51
CA HIS A 4 2.67 -38.07 12.92
C HIS A 4 3.01 -36.57 12.89
N LYS A 5 2.00 -35.70 12.73
CA LYS A 5 1.36 -34.94 13.84
C LYS A 5 0.37 -33.89 13.31
N ASP A 6 -0.79 -33.87 13.96
CA ASP A 6 -1.80 -32.84 13.88
C ASP A 6 -1.24 -31.44 14.16
N VAL A 7 -1.57 -30.49 13.28
CA VAL A 7 -1.84 -29.09 13.66
C VAL A 7 -3.12 -28.70 12.90
N LEU A 8 -4.26 -28.91 13.55
CA LEU A 8 -5.51 -28.26 13.18
C LEU A 8 -5.37 -26.76 13.44
N LEU A 9 -5.42 -25.95 12.38
CA LEU A 9 -5.93 -24.58 12.47
C LEU A 9 -7.46 -24.67 12.55
N PRO A 10 -8.14 -23.96 13.48
CA PRO A 10 -9.59 -23.88 13.45
C PRO A 10 -10.02 -23.05 12.22
N ALA A 11 -10.97 -23.59 11.47
CA ALA A 11 -11.65 -23.01 10.31
C ALA A 11 -10.85 -22.92 8.99
N GLY A 12 -10.74 -24.08 8.32
CA GLY A 12 -10.46 -24.18 6.88
C GLY A 12 -11.57 -23.60 5.99
N ARG A 13 -11.70 -22.27 5.96
CA ARG A 13 -12.31 -21.55 4.83
C ARG A 13 -11.20 -20.87 4.06
N LEU A 14 -10.97 -21.35 2.83
CA LEU A 14 -10.23 -20.58 1.83
C LEU A 14 -10.93 -19.22 1.70
N PHE A 15 -10.33 -18.16 2.24
CA PHE A 15 -10.82 -16.81 2.02
C PHE A 15 -10.60 -16.45 0.56
N PHE A 16 -11.69 -16.15 -0.13
CA PHE A 16 -11.66 -15.64 -1.49
C PHE A 16 -12.25 -14.23 -1.47
N MET A 17 -11.48 -13.24 -1.92
CA MET A 17 -11.92 -11.85 -1.98
C MET A 17 -12.94 -11.61 -3.11
N PRO A 18 -14.03 -10.84 -2.89
CA PRO A 18 -15.03 -10.58 -3.93
C PRO A 18 -14.42 -9.92 -5.19
N PRO A 19 -15.03 -10.08 -6.38
CA PRO A 19 -14.48 -9.50 -7.61
C PRO A 19 -14.32 -7.98 -7.52
N GLY A 20 -13.14 -7.46 -7.84
CA GLY A 20 -12.87 -6.01 -7.91
C GLY A 20 -12.24 -5.37 -6.68
N THR A 21 -11.97 -6.13 -5.61
CA THR A 21 -11.22 -5.63 -4.43
C THR A 21 -9.70 -5.64 -4.64
N ALA A 22 -9.17 -6.48 -5.53
CA ALA A 22 -7.75 -6.54 -5.84
C ALA A 22 -7.34 -5.62 -7.01
N GLY A 23 -6.60 -4.56 -6.67
CA GLY A 23 -5.47 -4.04 -7.46
C GLY A 23 -5.67 -3.60 -8.91
N LYS A 24 -6.89 -3.36 -9.40
CA LYS A 24 -7.10 -2.81 -10.76
C LYS A 24 -6.51 -1.41 -10.98
N ASP A 25 -6.16 -0.72 -9.89
CA ASP A 25 -5.82 0.71 -9.92
C ASP A 25 -4.33 0.99 -10.19
N PHE A 26 -3.43 0.04 -9.94
CA PHE A 26 -1.98 0.26 -10.03
C PHE A 26 -1.48 0.62 -11.45
N CYS A 27 -2.11 0.09 -12.50
CA CYS A 27 -1.68 0.32 -13.89
C CYS A 27 -2.34 1.53 -14.56
N ARG A 28 -3.36 2.16 -13.94
CA ARG A 28 -4.23 3.11 -14.65
C ARG A 28 -3.58 4.49 -14.84
N ILE A 29 -2.69 4.87 -13.93
CA ILE A 29 -2.01 6.17 -13.97
C ILE A 29 -1.00 6.22 -15.14
N TRP A 30 -0.29 5.11 -15.41
CA TRP A 30 0.86 5.08 -16.32
C TRP A 30 0.77 4.07 -17.48
N PRO A 31 -0.21 4.17 -18.40
CA PRO A 31 -0.36 3.20 -19.48
C PRO A 31 0.79 3.28 -20.49
N GLY A 32 1.48 2.16 -20.72
CA GLY A 32 2.36 1.95 -21.87
C GLY A 32 3.80 2.48 -21.77
N ARG A 33 4.23 3.04 -20.63
CA ARG A 33 5.65 3.42 -20.42
C ARG A 33 6.42 2.32 -19.71
N ARG A 34 7.52 1.83 -20.32
CA ARG A 34 8.47 0.90 -19.69
C ARG A 34 9.66 1.68 -19.10
N ARG A 35 10.11 1.23 -17.93
CA ARG A 35 11.26 1.76 -17.18
C ARG A 35 12.54 1.82 -18.04
N PRO A 36 13.36 2.88 -17.94
CA PRO A 36 14.76 2.86 -18.37
C PRO A 36 15.63 1.96 -17.45
N ARG A 37 16.68 1.30 -17.97
CA ARG A 37 17.62 0.47 -17.18
C ARG A 37 18.72 1.32 -16.51
N GLY A 38 19.05 1.02 -15.25
CA GLY A 38 20.19 1.58 -14.47
C GLY A 38 19.79 2.82 -13.64
N LEU A 39 20.23 3.02 -12.39
CA LEU A 39 21.61 3.11 -11.88
C LEU A 39 21.67 2.78 -10.35
N PRO A 40 22.79 2.27 -9.79
CA PRO A 40 23.02 2.28 -8.34
C PRO A 40 24.12 3.27 -7.91
N GLY A 41 24.05 3.77 -6.67
CA GLY A 41 25.06 4.63 -6.05
C GLY A 41 25.18 4.48 -4.52
N GLN A 42 26.35 3.98 -4.09
CA GLN A 42 27.20 4.24 -2.90
C GLN A 42 26.66 4.10 -1.45
N GLY A 43 27.23 3.12 -0.73
CA GLY A 43 27.54 3.16 0.72
C GLY A 43 26.34 3.04 1.66
N ASP A 44 25.90 4.16 2.24
CA ASP A 44 24.72 4.20 3.11
C ASP A 44 23.41 4.18 2.31
N ALA A 45 23.41 4.82 1.13
CA ALA A 45 22.29 4.71 0.20
C ALA A 45 22.15 3.27 -0.33
N MET A 46 23.23 2.48 -0.31
CA MET A 46 23.20 1.07 -0.66
C MET A 46 22.56 0.21 0.44
N GLU A 47 22.79 0.51 1.74
CA GLU A 47 22.08 -0.13 2.86
C GLU A 47 20.58 0.21 2.85
N HIS A 48 20.23 1.49 2.71
CA HIS A 48 18.83 1.93 2.60
C HIS A 48 18.12 1.29 1.39
N THR A 49 18.74 1.34 0.21
CA THR A 49 18.20 0.69 -1.01
C THR A 49 18.03 -0.81 -0.81
N THR A 50 18.97 -1.47 -0.10
CA THR A 50 18.89 -2.90 0.20
C THR A 50 17.71 -3.20 1.14
N LEU A 51 17.46 -2.33 2.13
CA LEU A 51 16.34 -2.46 3.04
C LEU A 51 15.00 -2.25 2.34
N VAL A 52 14.87 -1.21 1.50
CA VAL A 52 13.69 -0.99 0.65
C VAL A 52 13.45 -2.21 -0.24
N ASP A 53 14.49 -2.75 -0.88
CA ASP A 53 14.38 -3.93 -1.72
C ASP A 53 13.93 -5.17 -0.95
N ALA A 54 14.40 -5.35 0.28
CA ALA A 54 13.98 -6.44 1.16
C ALA A 54 12.49 -6.33 1.51
N VAL A 55 12.02 -5.13 1.89
CA VAL A 55 10.60 -4.87 2.19
C VAL A 55 9.74 -5.10 0.96
N VAL A 56 10.09 -4.52 -0.19
CA VAL A 56 9.33 -4.69 -1.45
C VAL A 56 9.26 -6.17 -1.85
N THR A 57 10.35 -6.92 -1.67
CA THR A 57 10.39 -8.35 -1.98
C THR A 57 9.47 -9.14 -1.06
N ALA A 58 9.55 -8.92 0.25
CA ALA A 58 8.70 -9.59 1.23
C ALA A 58 7.21 -9.27 1.02
N GLU A 59 6.87 -8.01 0.72
CA GLU A 59 5.49 -7.62 0.43
C GLU A 59 4.99 -8.20 -0.90
N TRP A 60 5.87 -8.28 -1.92
CA TRP A 60 5.52 -8.93 -3.19
C TRP A 60 5.21 -10.42 -3.02
N GLU A 61 5.94 -11.14 -2.18
CA GLU A 61 5.64 -12.53 -1.85
C GLU A 61 4.22 -12.66 -1.27
N MET A 62 3.83 -11.78 -0.35
CA MET A 62 2.47 -11.76 0.19
C MET A 62 1.45 -11.40 -0.90
N PHE A 63 1.68 -10.33 -1.65
CA PHE A 63 0.78 -9.82 -2.67
C PHE A 63 0.52 -10.82 -3.79
N SER A 64 1.56 -11.48 -4.30
CA SER A 64 1.49 -12.45 -5.40
C SER A 64 0.77 -13.75 -5.02
N ASN A 65 0.61 -14.02 -3.72
CA ASN A 65 -0.07 -15.17 -3.15
C ASN A 65 -1.52 -14.90 -2.69
N VAL A 66 -2.00 -13.65 -2.75
CA VAL A 66 -3.40 -13.32 -2.45
C VAL A 66 -4.35 -14.06 -3.40
N ARG A 67 -5.40 -14.68 -2.85
CA ARG A 67 -6.42 -15.42 -3.61
C ARG A 67 -7.69 -14.59 -3.75
N ASN A 68 -8.04 -14.22 -4.98
CA ASN A 68 -9.31 -13.55 -5.27
C ASN A 68 -10.36 -14.53 -5.79
N VAL A 69 -11.64 -14.22 -5.58
CA VAL A 69 -12.76 -14.83 -6.30
C VAL A 69 -12.56 -14.52 -7.79
N GLY A 70 -12.22 -15.55 -8.57
CA GLY A 70 -11.93 -15.42 -10.00
C GLY A 70 -10.45 -15.58 -10.40
N GLY A 71 -9.55 -15.90 -9.47
CA GLY A 71 -8.14 -16.18 -9.75
C GLY A 71 -7.21 -15.00 -9.51
N LYS A 72 -5.99 -15.05 -10.05
CA LYS A 72 -5.00 -13.98 -9.85
C LYS A 72 -5.43 -12.70 -10.57
N ALA A 73 -5.35 -11.56 -9.88
CA ALA A 73 -5.60 -10.25 -10.48
C ALA A 73 -4.47 -9.88 -11.46
N SER A 74 -4.75 -9.07 -12.48
CA SER A 74 -3.76 -8.66 -13.49
C SER A 74 -2.54 -7.96 -12.86
N CYS A 75 -2.73 -7.25 -11.75
CA CYS A 75 -1.64 -6.62 -10.99
C CYS A 75 -0.67 -7.63 -10.35
N GLN A 76 -1.12 -8.86 -10.06
CA GLN A 76 -0.24 -9.94 -9.57
C GLN A 76 0.64 -10.52 -10.68
N MET A 77 0.49 -10.03 -11.92
CA MET A 77 1.28 -10.40 -13.09
C MET A 77 2.24 -9.28 -13.53
N ASP A 78 2.30 -8.15 -12.80
CA ASP A 78 3.19 -7.02 -13.10
C ASP A 78 4.09 -6.64 -11.90
N PRO A 79 5.14 -7.43 -11.62
CA PRO A 79 6.10 -7.13 -10.55
C PRO A 79 6.85 -5.81 -10.77
N GLY A 80 6.98 -5.35 -12.01
CA GLY A 80 7.67 -4.11 -12.34
C GLY A 80 6.90 -2.89 -11.82
N THR A 81 5.61 -2.81 -12.13
CA THR A 81 4.74 -1.75 -11.62
C THR A 81 4.60 -1.82 -10.10
N PHE A 82 4.45 -3.02 -9.53
CA PHE A 82 4.39 -3.17 -8.07
C PHE A 82 5.64 -2.60 -7.39
N ARG A 83 6.83 -2.96 -7.89
CA ARG A 83 8.09 -2.47 -7.34
C ARG A 83 8.20 -0.95 -7.41
N ILE A 84 7.85 -0.35 -8.56
CA ILE A 84 7.89 1.11 -8.73
C ILE A 84 7.00 1.81 -7.69
N MET A 85 5.77 1.33 -7.54
CA MET A 85 4.80 1.93 -6.62
C MET A 85 5.24 1.80 -5.16
N ARG A 86 5.67 0.60 -4.75
CA ARG A 86 6.07 0.34 -3.37
C ARG A 86 7.40 0.98 -3.01
N SER A 87 8.41 0.93 -3.88
CA SER A 87 9.68 1.60 -3.62
C SER A 87 9.49 3.12 -3.54
N SER A 88 8.68 3.72 -4.42
CA SER A 88 8.41 5.17 -4.38
C SER A 88 7.83 5.64 -3.05
N GLN A 89 7.09 4.77 -2.34
CA GLN A 89 6.59 5.03 -1.00
C GLN A 89 7.66 4.77 0.08
N MET A 90 8.33 3.63 0.01
CA MET A 90 9.30 3.18 1.00
C MET A 90 10.58 4.02 1.01
N ASP A 91 10.96 4.60 -0.13
CA ASP A 91 12.08 5.55 -0.26
C ASP A 91 11.84 6.82 0.58
N ASN A 92 10.60 7.08 1.04
CA ASN A 92 10.29 8.18 1.94
C ASN A 92 10.36 7.78 3.42
N TRP A 93 10.58 6.52 3.77
CA TRP A 93 10.61 6.07 5.16
C TRP A 93 12.06 6.03 5.66
N ASP A 94 12.28 6.27 6.96
CA ASP A 94 13.61 6.06 7.52
C ASP A 94 13.87 4.55 7.75
N ASP A 95 15.15 4.20 8.00
CA ASP A 95 15.56 2.81 8.19
C ASP A 95 14.88 2.16 9.40
N GLU A 96 14.55 2.93 10.44
CA GLU A 96 13.87 2.42 11.63
C GLU A 96 12.44 1.99 11.29
N LEU A 97 11.70 2.82 10.55
CA LEU A 97 10.35 2.51 10.09
C LEU A 97 10.36 1.35 9.08
N LEU A 98 11.28 1.35 8.12
CA LEU A 98 11.42 0.25 7.16
C LEU A 98 11.76 -1.07 7.85
N GLY A 99 12.68 -1.05 8.81
CA GLY A 99 13.06 -2.22 9.59
C GLY A 99 11.88 -2.77 10.39
N SER A 100 11.12 -1.89 11.05
CA SER A 100 9.90 -2.29 11.79
C SER A 100 8.84 -2.89 10.87
N TYR A 101 8.63 -2.33 9.68
CA TYR A 101 7.67 -2.90 8.72
C TYR A 101 8.16 -4.22 8.12
N LEU A 102 9.48 -4.37 7.89
CA LEU A 102 10.05 -5.65 7.47
C LEU A 102 9.82 -6.74 8.54
N GLU A 103 10.01 -6.41 9.81
CA GLU A 103 9.69 -7.30 10.93
C GLU A 103 8.21 -7.70 10.92
N ASP A 104 7.28 -6.77 10.68
CA ASP A 104 5.85 -7.07 10.57
C ASP A 104 5.57 -8.11 9.46
N LEU A 105 6.17 -7.92 8.27
CA LEU A 105 6.03 -8.84 7.15
C LEU A 105 6.60 -10.23 7.47
N LEU A 106 7.79 -10.29 8.08
CA LEU A 106 8.44 -11.55 8.41
C LEU A 106 7.69 -12.31 9.52
N ASN A 107 7.25 -11.61 10.57
CA ASN A 107 6.49 -12.19 11.67
C ASN A 107 5.13 -12.72 11.19
N ALA A 108 4.39 -11.93 10.39
CA ALA A 108 3.15 -12.41 9.81
C ALA A 108 3.38 -13.66 8.95
N ARG A 109 4.46 -13.73 8.18
CA ARG A 109 4.81 -14.93 7.41
C ARG A 109 5.08 -16.14 8.31
N LEU A 110 5.82 -15.95 9.41
CA LEU A 110 6.10 -17.02 10.39
C LEU A 110 4.83 -17.54 11.07
N GLU A 111 3.86 -16.66 11.29
CA GLU A 111 2.54 -16.98 11.85
C GLU A 111 1.56 -17.58 10.82
N GLY A 112 1.97 -17.74 9.55
CA GLY A 112 1.10 -18.20 8.48
C GLY A 112 0.04 -17.18 8.04
N ARG A 113 0.22 -15.91 8.43
CA ARG A 113 -0.62 -14.77 8.06
C ARG A 113 -0.11 -14.10 6.78
N ASN A 114 -0.98 -13.30 6.18
CA ASN A 114 -0.66 -12.50 4.99
C ASN A 114 -1.27 -11.11 5.15
N LEU A 115 -0.43 -10.10 5.40
CA LEU A 115 -0.86 -8.74 5.69
C LEU A 115 -1.63 -8.11 4.53
N VAL A 116 -1.29 -8.45 3.28
CA VAL A 116 -2.03 -7.95 2.10
C VAL A 116 -3.46 -8.53 2.06
N THR A 117 -3.62 -9.81 2.41
CA THR A 117 -4.96 -10.42 2.55
C THR A 117 -5.76 -9.76 3.68
N GLU A 118 -5.13 -9.52 4.83
CA GLU A 118 -5.76 -8.83 5.97
C GLU A 118 -6.19 -7.42 5.61
N LYS A 119 -5.32 -6.65 4.92
CA LYS A 119 -5.62 -5.32 4.39
C LYS A 119 -6.87 -5.35 3.53
N TYR A 120 -6.95 -6.27 2.57
CA TYR A 120 -8.11 -6.37 1.70
C TYR A 120 -9.38 -6.77 2.44
N ALA A 121 -9.28 -7.67 3.42
CA ALA A 121 -10.41 -7.98 4.30
C ALA A 121 -10.86 -6.72 5.08
N ARG A 122 -9.95 -5.92 5.61
CA ARG A 122 -10.28 -4.65 6.28
C ARG A 122 -10.90 -3.61 5.34
N MET A 123 -10.48 -3.55 4.07
CA MET A 123 -11.11 -2.68 3.06
C MET A 123 -12.59 -3.05 2.78
N MET A 124 -13.00 -4.28 3.11
CA MET A 124 -14.39 -4.69 2.96
C MET A 124 -15.31 -4.03 3.98
N GLU A 125 -14.79 -3.46 5.07
CA GLU A 125 -15.57 -2.72 6.06
C GLU A 125 -16.43 -1.62 5.41
N SER A 126 -15.87 -0.86 4.45
CA SER A 126 -16.61 0.19 3.74
C SER A 126 -17.25 -0.24 2.42
N THR A 127 -16.79 -1.35 1.81
CA THR A 127 -17.22 -1.75 0.46
C THR A 127 -18.17 -2.95 0.42
N PHE A 128 -18.07 -3.84 1.42
CA PHE A 128 -18.82 -5.09 1.54
C PHE A 128 -19.06 -5.40 3.04
N PRO A 129 -19.84 -4.56 3.76
CA PRO A 129 -19.93 -4.60 5.22
C PRO A 129 -20.51 -5.91 5.76
N GLU A 130 -21.45 -6.54 5.03
CA GLU A 130 -22.02 -7.83 5.42
C GLU A 130 -20.99 -8.96 5.33
N GLU A 131 -20.17 -8.98 4.27
CA GLU A 131 -19.05 -9.90 4.13
C GLU A 131 -18.00 -9.65 5.21
N TYR A 132 -17.67 -8.39 5.47
CA TYR A 132 -16.70 -8.01 6.48
C TYR A 132 -17.13 -8.48 7.87
N ALA A 133 -18.40 -8.31 8.26
CA ALA A 133 -18.92 -8.76 9.54
C ALA A 133 -18.71 -10.27 9.76
N ARG A 134 -18.75 -11.09 8.68
CA ARG A 134 -18.49 -12.54 8.75
C ARG A 134 -17.00 -12.88 8.90
N LEU A 135 -16.11 -11.96 8.54
CA LEU A 135 -14.65 -12.15 8.54
C LEU A 135 -13.95 -11.46 9.71
N ALA A 136 -14.56 -10.41 10.28
CA ALA A 136 -13.94 -9.55 11.28
C ALA A 136 -13.39 -10.33 12.49
N GLY A 137 -14.11 -11.35 12.95
CA GLY A 137 -13.66 -12.21 14.06
C GLY A 137 -12.46 -13.11 13.75
N SER A 138 -12.06 -13.24 12.48
CA SER A 138 -10.86 -13.97 12.06
C SER A 138 -9.64 -13.08 11.84
N LEU A 139 -9.83 -11.76 11.84
CA LEU A 139 -8.73 -10.80 11.73
C LEU A 139 -8.12 -10.53 13.11
N PRO A 140 -6.81 -10.28 13.18
CA PRO A 140 -6.18 -9.80 14.40
C PRO A 140 -6.90 -8.54 14.93
N PRO A 141 -7.13 -8.43 16.25
CA PRO A 141 -7.75 -7.24 16.82
C PRO A 141 -6.86 -6.02 16.61
N LEU A 142 -7.48 -4.85 16.56
CA LEU A 142 -6.76 -3.58 16.45
C LEU A 142 -6.41 -3.07 17.84
N ASP A 143 -5.15 -2.68 18.01
CA ASP A 143 -4.74 -1.91 19.19
C ASP A 143 -5.39 -0.52 19.15
N PRO A 144 -6.11 -0.07 20.20
CA PRO A 144 -6.84 1.20 20.17
C PRO A 144 -5.95 2.43 19.99
N GLU A 145 -4.75 2.43 20.58
CA GLU A 145 -3.81 3.56 20.47
C GLU A 145 -3.22 3.63 19.06
N ALA A 146 -2.83 2.48 18.51
CA ALA A 146 -2.40 2.39 17.11
C ALA A 146 -3.54 2.79 16.16
N ALA A 147 -4.78 2.37 16.41
CA ALA A 147 -5.92 2.74 15.57
C ALA A 147 -6.15 4.26 15.53
N ALA A 148 -6.03 4.96 16.67
CA ALA A 148 -6.11 6.41 16.71
C ALA A 148 -4.98 7.08 15.91
N ARG A 149 -3.73 6.58 16.06
CA ARG A 149 -2.59 7.06 15.26
C ARG A 149 -2.76 6.82 13.77
N VAL A 150 -3.37 5.70 13.38
CA VAL A 150 -3.70 5.43 11.97
C VAL A 150 -4.63 6.51 11.44
N ASP A 151 -5.65 6.91 12.20
CA ASP A 151 -6.58 7.95 11.76
C ASP A 151 -5.89 9.32 11.59
N ASP A 152 -4.95 9.67 12.46
CA ASP A 152 -4.11 10.88 12.29
C ASP A 152 -3.26 10.82 11.02
N ILE A 153 -2.58 9.69 10.78
CA ILE A 153 -1.76 9.48 9.57
C ILE A 153 -2.64 9.61 8.32
N VAL A 154 -3.78 8.93 8.30
CA VAL A 154 -4.72 8.96 7.18
C VAL A 154 -5.23 10.38 6.94
N ALA A 155 -5.56 11.14 8.00
CA ALA A 155 -5.98 12.53 7.87
C ALA A 155 -4.90 13.41 7.21
N ALA A 156 -3.63 13.23 7.59
CA ALA A 156 -2.50 13.94 6.99
C ALA A 156 -2.35 13.61 5.50
N HIS A 157 -2.38 12.32 5.14
CA HIS A 157 -2.29 11.88 3.74
C HIS A 157 -3.45 12.38 2.89
N VAL A 158 -4.65 12.43 3.45
CA VAL A 158 -5.80 12.97 2.72
C VAL A 158 -5.63 14.47 2.49
N ALA A 159 -5.21 15.24 3.49
CA ALA A 159 -4.97 16.68 3.32
C ALA A 159 -3.87 16.95 2.27
N TRP A 160 -2.75 16.22 2.33
CA TRP A 160 -1.68 16.32 1.32
C TRP A 160 -2.17 15.97 -0.08
N LYS A 161 -3.02 14.95 -0.20
CA LYS A 161 -3.57 14.53 -1.50
C LYS A 161 -4.60 15.51 -2.03
N GLU A 162 -5.40 16.14 -1.17
CA GLU A 162 -6.33 17.21 -1.57
C GLU A 162 -5.58 18.41 -2.17
N ASP A 163 -4.51 18.84 -1.51
CA ASP A 163 -3.64 19.92 -2.02
C ASP A 163 -3.05 19.53 -3.39
N LEU A 164 -2.46 18.34 -3.51
CA LEU A 164 -1.89 17.87 -4.77
C LEU A 164 -2.90 17.75 -5.89
N ASP A 165 -4.09 17.22 -5.60
CA ASP A 165 -5.14 17.06 -6.61
C ASP A 165 -5.65 18.40 -7.12
N SER A 166 -5.62 19.44 -6.28
CA SER A 166 -5.94 20.80 -6.69
C SER A 166 -4.88 21.41 -7.62
N ARG A 167 -3.60 21.08 -7.39
CA ARG A 167 -2.47 21.58 -8.19
C ARG A 167 -2.27 20.79 -9.50
N PHE A 168 -2.58 19.49 -9.50
CA PHE A 168 -2.30 18.56 -10.60
C PHE A 168 -3.54 17.72 -10.99
N PRO A 169 -4.62 18.35 -11.49
CA PRO A 169 -5.89 17.68 -11.72
C PRO A 169 -5.85 16.57 -12.78
N SER A 170 -4.96 16.63 -13.77
CA SER A 170 -4.86 15.60 -14.84
C SER A 170 -4.22 14.32 -14.33
N LEU A 171 -3.31 14.41 -13.37
CA LEU A 171 -2.78 13.27 -12.63
C LEU A 171 -3.83 12.76 -11.64
N ALA A 172 -4.55 13.65 -10.94
CA ALA A 172 -5.60 13.30 -9.98
C ALA A 172 -6.71 12.42 -10.59
N ASP A 173 -7.23 12.82 -11.76
CA ASP A 173 -8.35 12.15 -12.46
C ASP A 173 -8.08 10.68 -12.82
N ARG A 174 -6.81 10.27 -12.80
CA ARG A 174 -6.37 8.90 -13.14
C ARG A 174 -6.32 7.98 -11.92
N GLY A 175 -6.46 8.54 -10.72
CA GLY A 175 -6.42 7.84 -9.45
C GLY A 175 -7.77 7.30 -8.96
N ARG A 176 -7.74 6.72 -7.76
CA ARG A 176 -8.93 6.33 -7.00
C ARG A 176 -9.60 7.57 -6.36
N PRO A 177 -10.90 7.52 -6.02
CA PRO A 177 -11.54 8.57 -5.23
C PRO A 177 -10.74 8.86 -3.96
N LEU A 178 -10.82 10.08 -3.45
CA LEU A 178 -10.02 10.47 -2.30
C LEU A 178 -10.67 10.05 -0.97
N ARG A 179 -11.96 10.35 -0.80
CA ARG A 179 -12.67 10.24 0.47
C ARG A 179 -13.49 8.95 0.57
N SER A 180 -13.57 8.40 1.79
CA SER A 180 -14.34 7.20 2.14
C SER A 180 -15.83 7.29 1.83
N ARG A 181 -16.43 8.49 1.89
CA ARG A 181 -17.82 8.72 1.46
C ARG A 181 -18.11 8.35 0.00
N ASP A 182 -17.07 8.27 -0.83
CA ASP A 182 -17.17 7.92 -2.25
C ASP A 182 -16.87 6.42 -2.50
N ASP A 183 -16.67 5.63 -1.44
CA ASP A 183 -16.47 4.19 -1.49
C ASP A 183 -17.70 3.49 -2.06
N ARG A 184 -17.45 2.51 -2.92
CA ARG A 184 -18.48 1.62 -3.47
C ARG A 184 -17.87 0.26 -3.81
N PRO A 185 -18.67 -0.80 -3.95
CA PRO A 185 -18.19 -2.09 -4.42
C PRO A 185 -17.29 -1.96 -5.66
N GLY A 186 -16.07 -2.47 -5.57
CA GLY A 186 -15.07 -2.43 -6.65
C GLY A 186 -14.40 -1.08 -6.91
N ARG A 187 -14.71 -0.03 -6.13
CA ARG A 187 -14.03 1.27 -6.21
C ARG A 187 -13.90 1.89 -4.80
N VAL A 188 -12.81 1.52 -4.14
CA VAL A 188 -12.39 2.03 -2.83
C VAL A 188 -11.57 3.30 -2.95
N SER A 189 -11.74 4.22 -2.00
CA SER A 189 -11.03 5.49 -1.89
C SER A 189 -9.59 5.32 -1.39
N MET A 190 -8.77 6.36 -1.57
CA MET A 190 -7.42 6.43 -1.01
C MET A 190 -7.45 6.35 0.51
N GLU A 191 -8.38 7.10 1.12
CA GLU A 191 -8.56 7.11 2.57
C GLU A 191 -8.80 5.71 3.14
N SER A 192 -9.78 4.97 2.62
CA SER A 192 -10.10 3.62 3.09
C SER A 192 -9.03 2.60 2.75
N TYR A 193 -8.37 2.74 1.60
CA TYR A 193 -7.26 1.88 1.19
C TYR A 193 -6.06 2.01 2.14
N LEU A 194 -5.64 3.24 2.43
CA LEU A 194 -4.54 3.53 3.34
C LEU A 194 -4.89 3.09 4.76
N ARG A 195 -6.07 3.45 5.26
CA ARG A 195 -6.51 3.04 6.60
C ARG A 195 -6.47 1.53 6.79
N ALA A 196 -6.97 0.78 5.81
CA ALA A 196 -6.96 -0.67 5.85
C ALA A 196 -5.56 -1.27 5.80
N GLU A 197 -4.64 -0.67 5.04
CA GLU A 197 -3.22 -1.07 5.01
C GLU A 197 -2.55 -0.86 6.36
N LEU A 198 -2.66 0.34 6.94
CA LEU A 198 -1.99 0.67 8.20
C LEU A 198 -2.54 -0.16 9.38
N ARG A 199 -3.83 -0.51 9.36
CA ARG A 199 -4.43 -1.42 10.34
C ARG A 199 -3.90 -2.87 10.30
N THR A 200 -2.98 -3.19 9.41
CA THR A 200 -2.27 -4.49 9.40
C THR A 200 -0.88 -4.43 10.06
N TYR A 201 -0.38 -3.24 10.34
CA TYR A 201 0.96 -3.04 10.87
C TYR A 201 0.96 -3.17 12.39
N SER A 202 2.12 -3.47 12.98
CA SER A 202 2.23 -3.55 14.43
C SER A 202 2.09 -2.16 15.08
N PRO A 203 1.74 -2.10 16.38
CA PRO A 203 1.71 -0.84 17.12
C PRO A 203 3.04 -0.08 17.06
N ARG A 204 4.18 -0.79 17.01
CA ARG A 204 5.51 -0.21 16.86
C ARG A 204 5.65 0.51 15.52
N THR A 205 5.35 -0.16 14.42
CA THR A 205 5.42 0.42 13.07
C THR A 205 4.50 1.63 12.94
N ILE A 206 3.29 1.55 13.50
CA ILE A 206 2.36 2.70 13.51
C ILE A 206 2.87 3.87 14.35
N ALA A 207 3.49 3.62 15.50
CA ALA A 207 4.07 4.70 16.30
C ALA A 207 5.22 5.41 15.57
N LEU A 208 6.09 4.66 14.91
CA LEU A 208 7.19 5.19 14.10
C LEU A 208 6.67 6.02 12.92
N TYR A 209 5.68 5.49 12.20
CA TYR A 209 5.11 6.19 11.06
C TYR A 209 4.37 7.45 11.50
N HIS A 210 3.57 7.38 12.56
CA HIS A 210 2.87 8.54 13.12
C HIS A 210 3.85 9.66 13.47
N ARG A 211 4.95 9.34 14.18
CA ARG A 211 6.01 10.29 14.51
C ARG A 211 6.60 10.94 13.26
N ALA A 212 6.92 10.16 12.22
CA ALA A 212 7.46 10.67 10.97
C ALA A 212 6.44 11.57 10.22
N THR A 213 5.18 11.17 10.16
CA THR A 213 4.10 11.96 9.54
C THR A 213 3.90 13.29 10.26
N MET A 214 3.85 13.29 11.60
CA MET A 214 3.68 14.53 12.37
C MET A 214 4.88 15.47 12.21
N GLU A 215 6.10 14.94 12.13
CA GLU A 215 7.30 15.76 11.87
C GLU A 215 7.28 16.40 10.47
N ARG A 216 6.80 15.67 9.45
CA ARG A 216 6.59 16.23 8.10
C ARG A 216 5.58 17.37 8.11
N LEU A 217 4.44 17.18 8.79
CA LEU A 217 3.46 18.24 8.98
C LEU A 217 4.08 19.48 9.64
N ARG A 218 4.88 19.28 10.69
CA ARG A 218 5.59 20.37 11.39
C ARG A 218 6.54 21.14 10.48
N LYS A 219 7.18 20.45 9.53
CA LYS A 219 8.09 21.05 8.54
C LYS A 219 7.38 21.64 7.31
N GLY A 220 6.07 21.43 7.16
CA GLY A 220 5.33 21.80 5.95
C GLY A 220 5.67 20.92 4.73
N GLU A 221 6.13 19.70 4.97
CA GLU A 221 6.46 18.72 3.93
C GLU A 221 5.25 17.82 3.62
N SER A 222 5.20 17.30 2.39
CA SER A 222 4.13 16.43 1.90
C SER A 222 4.68 15.09 1.43
N GLU A 223 4.37 14.01 2.14
CA GLU A 223 4.77 12.67 1.69
C GLU A 223 4.05 12.26 0.40
N ALA A 224 2.79 12.68 0.22
CA ALA A 224 2.06 12.40 -1.01
C ALA A 224 2.75 13.02 -2.24
N GLU A 225 3.39 14.19 -2.08
CA GLU A 225 4.09 14.89 -3.16
C GLU A 225 5.39 14.18 -3.49
N GLN A 226 6.15 13.77 -2.48
CA GLN A 226 7.38 13.00 -2.68
C GLN A 226 7.08 11.63 -3.31
N ASN A 227 6.04 10.94 -2.86
CA ASN A 227 5.57 9.69 -3.45
C ASN A 227 5.24 9.86 -4.94
N LEU A 228 4.55 10.96 -5.30
CA LEU A 228 4.23 11.24 -6.70
C LEU A 228 5.49 11.58 -7.51
N LEU A 229 6.39 12.39 -6.96
CA LEU A 229 7.66 12.76 -7.59
C LEU A 229 8.53 11.53 -7.89
N HIS A 230 8.65 10.60 -6.94
CA HIS A 230 9.37 9.34 -7.16
C HIS A 230 8.73 8.52 -8.28
N GLN A 231 7.40 8.38 -8.28
CA GLN A 231 6.68 7.67 -9.34
C GLN A 231 6.92 8.32 -10.71
N VAL A 232 6.70 9.64 -10.86
CA VAL A 232 6.82 10.31 -12.16
C VAL A 232 8.24 10.18 -12.72
N ARG A 233 9.26 10.27 -11.85
CA ARG A 233 10.67 10.07 -12.23
C ARG A 233 10.94 8.65 -12.70
N GLN A 234 10.43 7.65 -12.01
CA GLN A 234 10.58 6.25 -12.42
C GLN A 234 9.86 5.93 -13.75
N TYR A 235 8.81 6.68 -14.10
CA TYR A 235 8.15 6.63 -15.41
C TYR A 235 8.77 7.55 -16.48
N GLY A 236 9.90 8.21 -16.17
CA GLY A 236 10.72 8.94 -17.12
C GLY A 236 10.37 10.42 -17.29
N PHE A 237 9.64 11.02 -16.35
CA PHE A 237 9.44 12.47 -16.29
C PHE A 237 10.50 13.14 -15.41
N GLY A 238 10.83 14.40 -15.67
CA GLY A 238 11.77 15.16 -14.82
C GLY A 238 11.15 15.56 -13.47
N ASP A 239 9.89 15.96 -13.51
CA ASP A 239 9.12 16.52 -12.40
C ASP A 239 7.60 16.25 -12.58
N ILE A 240 6.81 16.63 -11.57
CA ILE A 240 5.36 16.41 -11.54
C ILE A 240 4.68 17.30 -12.59
N GLU A 241 5.14 18.54 -12.76
CA GLU A 241 4.63 19.52 -13.70
C GLU A 241 4.72 19.03 -15.15
N SER A 242 5.84 18.39 -15.51
CA SER A 242 6.04 17.80 -16.83
C SER A 242 5.11 16.62 -17.07
N ALA A 243 4.86 15.80 -16.05
CA ALA A 243 3.89 14.71 -16.13
C ALA A 243 2.46 15.25 -16.28
N GLU A 244 2.08 16.25 -15.49
CA GLU A 244 0.77 16.91 -15.56
C GLU A 244 0.54 17.51 -16.96
N LYS A 245 1.50 18.27 -17.51
CA LYS A 245 1.44 18.83 -18.87
C LYS A 245 1.26 17.76 -19.94
N HIS A 246 1.95 16.62 -19.80
CA HIS A 246 1.83 15.50 -20.75
C HIS A 246 0.41 14.91 -20.75
N PHE A 247 -0.23 14.81 -19.59
CA PHE A 247 -1.58 14.24 -19.49
C PHE A 247 -2.69 15.26 -19.75
N SER A 248 -2.48 16.55 -19.45
CA SER A 248 -3.45 17.60 -19.78
C SER A 248 -3.59 17.79 -21.29
N ALA A 249 -2.50 17.66 -22.05
CA ALA A 249 -2.50 17.73 -23.52
C ALA A 249 -3.18 16.52 -24.22
N ARG A 250 -3.54 15.48 -23.46
CA ARG A 250 -4.18 14.24 -23.97
C ARG A 250 -5.62 14.07 -23.47
N ARG A 251 -6.19 15.14 -22.91
CA ARG A 251 -7.53 15.17 -22.37
C ARG A 251 -8.56 15.49 -23.45
#